data_AF-A0A7V3JJQ7-F1
#
_entry.id   AF-A0A7V3JJQ7-F1
#
_cell.length_a   1.000
_cell.length_b   1.000
_cell.length_c   1.000
_cell.angle_alpha   90.00
_cell.angle_beta   90.00
_cell.angle_gamma   90.00
#
_symmetry.space_group_name_H-M   'P 1'
#
loop_
_entity.id
_entity.type
_entity.pdbx_description
1 polymer ?
#
loop_
_entity_poly.entity_id
_entity_poly.type
_entity_poly.pdbx_seq_one_letter_code
_entity_poly.pdbx_strand_id
1 'polypeptide(L)'
;MCRRVGTVRWLIAATGALFLAAPVGAETAKLELKRLEARAQFVLGADFFVRASQPQAHFTQLGLKGRQPGTQDFAKLIRKEPKYEAAEPIRGVFQLGGQKFCFALDAVPSKQPEERPKDKAPGQDAKPDDPQPGKSTAGAAPTVTPYNRLYFDCNHNGDLTDDPPVDGKPPAIPGYPRQYALVVFPAVEVKLQVEGSDYAYAFFVQSTSYVSAEFRYVQVSLEPAVYRHGTITLDGRPREVYLTDFNSNGRFDDVPEVTTVKLSGGESRLMIQYGDMLMFGSPPSLLSPGVSPFDVTTTEGRHLVSKLLCLDQKFYEVKVSSSGDTLTLTATKLPMGRLRSPHPRFQALLHGDLGVVKVVGSENEIPMPAGQWRLASYTLDLTAQREKALAAARAGEKQAGKPAPTKEGQPPSEKKAAKTAEGSVLSLLARSLVGAAVPQSPLRRGGPTIVSATMPSEAAAVTVRAGEAAALYFGPPYKPVVNIDYASTDRVQLGMSLVGSAGERCTNLLVDGTRPATKPEFTIRDPQGKVVQQGAFEYG
;
A
#
# COMPACT_ATOMS: atom_id res chain seq x y z
N MET A 1 81.39 3.29 19.20
CA MET A 1 80.18 3.25 18.36
C MET A 1 79.01 3.84 19.13
N CYS A 2 78.71 5.12 18.91
CA CYS A 2 77.61 5.86 19.53
C CYS A 2 76.47 5.99 18.50
N ARG A 3 75.27 5.49 18.81
CA ARG A 3 74.06 5.72 17.99
C ARG A 3 73.18 6.78 18.66
N ARG A 4 73.07 7.94 18.01
CA ARG A 4 72.07 8.98 18.31
C ARG A 4 70.71 8.56 17.75
N VAL A 5 69.67 8.62 18.58
CA VAL A 5 68.26 8.54 18.16
C VAL A 5 67.79 9.96 17.88
N GLY A 6 67.42 10.25 16.64
CA GLY A 6 66.82 11.52 16.23
C GLY A 6 65.31 11.49 16.41
N THR A 7 64.77 12.46 17.14
CA THR A 7 63.34 12.67 17.36
C THR A 7 62.80 13.57 16.25
N VAL A 8 61.90 13.05 15.41
CA VAL A 8 61.18 13.84 14.39
C VAL A 8 59.87 14.33 15.01
N ARG A 9 59.75 15.64 15.21
CA ARG A 9 58.49 16.30 15.60
C ARG A 9 57.69 16.64 14.35
N TRP A 10 56.49 16.08 14.22
CA TRP A 10 55.49 16.51 13.25
C TRP A 10 54.69 17.69 13.83
N LEU A 11 54.75 18.83 13.15
CA LEU A 11 53.84 19.96 13.38
C LEU A 11 52.55 19.68 12.58
N ILE A 12 51.44 19.43 13.27
CA ILE A 12 50.11 19.40 12.64
C ILE A 12 49.53 20.81 12.76
N ALA A 13 49.43 21.51 11.64
CA ALA A 13 48.69 22.77 11.54
C ALA A 13 47.18 22.46 11.57
N ALA A 14 46.52 22.81 12.67
CA ALA A 14 45.07 22.74 12.79
C ALA A 14 44.45 23.96 12.11
N THR A 15 44.11 23.84 10.83
CA THR A 15 43.32 24.83 10.11
C THR A 15 41.86 24.69 10.55
N GLY A 16 41.47 25.44 11.57
CA GLY A 16 40.08 25.55 12.02
C GLY A 16 39.23 26.27 10.97
N ALA A 17 38.58 25.51 10.09
CA ALA A 17 37.51 26.04 9.26
C ALA A 17 36.30 26.33 10.16
N LEU A 18 36.13 27.60 10.55
CA LEU A 18 34.89 28.10 11.12
C LEU A 18 33.82 28.06 10.02
N PHE A 19 33.05 26.97 9.96
CA PHE A 19 31.77 26.98 9.25
C PHE A 19 30.81 27.82 10.07
N LEU A 20 30.60 29.07 9.65
CA LEU A 20 29.49 29.89 10.14
C LEU A 20 28.20 29.14 9.78
N ALA A 21 27.56 28.53 10.77
CA ALA A 21 26.26 27.90 10.60
C ALA A 21 25.27 28.99 10.19
N ALA A 22 24.82 28.97 8.93
CA ALA A 22 23.72 29.81 8.49
C ALA A 22 22.54 29.59 9.44
N PRO A 23 21.81 30.64 9.86
CA PRO A 23 20.66 30.49 10.72
C PRO A 23 19.68 29.52 10.07
N VAL A 24 19.34 28.45 10.78
CA VAL A 24 18.40 27.41 10.34
C VAL A 24 17.00 28.03 10.32
N GLY A 25 16.69 28.72 9.23
CA GLY A 25 15.38 29.29 8.96
C GLY A 25 14.36 28.21 8.63
N ALA A 26 13.08 28.59 8.71
CA ALA A 26 12.02 27.77 8.13
C ALA A 26 12.17 27.78 6.61
N GLU A 27 12.16 26.61 5.99
CA GLU A 27 12.20 26.45 4.54
C GLU A 27 10.78 26.32 4.02
N THR A 28 10.42 27.07 2.98
CA THR A 28 9.07 27.07 2.42
C THR A 28 9.12 26.81 0.92
N ALA A 29 8.28 25.88 0.46
CA ALA A 29 8.10 25.55 -0.94
C ALA A 29 6.68 25.91 -1.39
N LYS A 30 6.59 26.36 -2.66
CA LYS A 30 5.33 26.45 -3.39
C LYS A 30 5.14 25.15 -4.17
N LEU A 31 3.94 24.59 -4.06
CA LEU A 31 3.58 23.33 -4.70
C LEU A 31 2.47 23.56 -5.72
N GLU A 32 2.76 23.20 -6.96
CA GLU A 32 1.84 23.29 -8.08
C GLU A 32 0.88 22.10 -8.08
N LEU A 33 -0.39 22.34 -8.37
CA LEU A 33 -1.34 21.26 -8.57
C LEU A 33 -1.10 20.62 -9.93
N LYS A 34 -0.79 19.33 -9.94
CA LYS A 34 -0.62 18.51 -11.13
C LYS A 34 -1.82 17.61 -11.30
N ARG A 35 -2.26 17.45 -12.55
CA ARG A 35 -3.35 16.56 -12.92
C ARG A 35 -2.82 15.21 -13.36
N LEU A 36 -3.59 14.18 -13.04
CA LEU A 36 -3.39 12.83 -13.49
C LEU A 36 -4.31 12.58 -14.67
N GLU A 37 -3.77 11.99 -15.72
CA GLU A 37 -4.59 11.55 -16.85
C GLU A 37 -5.44 10.34 -16.47
N ALA A 38 -6.68 10.31 -16.96
CA ALA A 38 -7.54 9.13 -16.85
C ALA A 38 -6.89 7.97 -17.61
N ARG A 39 -6.61 6.85 -16.94
CA ARG A 39 -6.06 5.66 -17.60
C ARG A 39 -6.74 4.41 -17.08
N ALA A 40 -7.10 3.53 -18.02
CA ALA A 40 -7.83 2.30 -17.76
C ALA A 40 -6.97 1.16 -17.14
N GLN A 41 -5.76 1.44 -16.65
CA GLN A 41 -4.77 0.41 -16.32
C GLN A 41 -3.94 0.71 -15.08
N PHE A 42 -3.55 -0.37 -14.39
CA PHE A 42 -2.51 -0.43 -13.37
C PHE A 42 -1.25 0.28 -13.84
N VAL A 43 -1.00 1.49 -13.35
CA VAL A 43 0.30 2.13 -13.56
C VAL A 43 1.29 1.41 -12.66
N LEU A 44 2.27 0.73 -13.25
CA LEU A 44 3.39 0.13 -12.51
C LEU A 44 4.59 1.09 -12.40
N GLY A 45 4.41 2.34 -12.86
CA GLY A 45 5.43 3.40 -12.87
C GLY A 45 5.35 4.33 -11.67
N ALA A 46 6.17 5.39 -11.69
CA ALA A 46 6.29 6.38 -10.61
C ALA A 46 4.94 7.04 -10.24
N ASP A 47 4.04 7.23 -11.21
CA ASP A 47 2.72 7.83 -10.96
C ASP A 47 1.86 7.02 -9.99
N PHE A 48 2.15 5.74 -9.81
CA PHE A 48 1.34 4.91 -8.92
C PHE A 48 1.35 5.41 -7.49
N PHE A 49 2.50 5.88 -6.99
CA PHE A 49 2.60 6.37 -5.63
C PHE A 49 1.78 7.64 -5.39
N VAL A 50 1.63 8.48 -6.42
CA VAL A 50 0.77 9.67 -6.36
C VAL A 50 -0.70 9.36 -6.64
N ARG A 51 -1.02 8.17 -7.17
CA ARG A 51 -2.39 7.67 -7.35
C ARG A 51 -2.90 6.86 -6.16
N ALA A 52 -1.99 6.20 -5.44
CA ALA A 52 -2.35 5.41 -4.28
C ALA A 52 -2.98 6.31 -3.23
N SER A 53 -4.22 6.01 -2.90
CA SER A 53 -5.07 6.76 -1.98
C SER A 53 -5.99 5.79 -1.22
N GLN A 54 -6.57 6.27 -0.13
CA GLN A 54 -7.74 5.72 0.51
C GLN A 54 -8.96 6.42 -0.11
N PRO A 55 -9.69 5.76 -1.03
CA PRO A 55 -10.84 6.37 -1.66
C PRO A 55 -11.97 6.63 -0.66
N GLN A 56 -12.75 7.68 -0.90
CA GLN A 56 -14.10 7.73 -0.36
C GLN A 56 -14.95 6.68 -1.09
N ALA A 57 -15.61 5.79 -0.34
CA ALA A 57 -16.40 4.71 -0.92
C ALA A 57 -17.83 4.67 -0.39
N HIS A 58 -18.79 4.48 -1.30
CA HIS A 58 -20.18 4.18 -0.99
C HIS A 58 -20.49 2.74 -1.38
N PHE A 59 -21.06 2.00 -0.45
CA PHE A 59 -21.52 0.63 -0.66
C PHE A 59 -23.04 0.57 -0.63
N THR A 60 -23.63 -0.03 -1.65
CA THR A 60 -25.07 -0.18 -1.83
C THR A 60 -25.41 -1.64 -2.08
N GLN A 61 -26.17 -2.26 -1.18
CA GLN A 61 -26.73 -3.59 -1.43
C GLN A 61 -28.06 -3.48 -2.17
N LEU A 62 -28.16 -4.14 -3.33
CA LEU A 62 -29.34 -4.11 -4.19
C LEU A 62 -30.39 -5.11 -3.70
N GLY A 63 -31.67 -4.81 -3.95
CA GLY A 63 -32.80 -5.70 -3.63
C GLY A 63 -33.17 -5.81 -2.14
N LEU A 64 -32.37 -5.23 -1.23
CA LEU A 64 -32.77 -5.09 0.17
C LEU A 64 -33.62 -3.83 0.36
N LYS A 65 -34.84 -4.01 0.86
CA LYS A 65 -35.68 -2.91 1.33
C LYS A 65 -35.11 -2.38 2.64
N GLY A 66 -34.25 -1.36 2.57
CA GLY A 66 -33.59 -0.78 3.74
C GLY A 66 -32.92 0.55 3.44
N ARG A 67 -32.55 1.27 4.51
CA ARG A 67 -31.88 2.57 4.44
C ARG A 67 -30.45 2.36 3.93
N GLN A 68 -30.18 2.75 2.69
CA GLN A 68 -28.83 2.67 2.15
C GLN A 68 -27.95 3.81 2.69
N PRO A 69 -26.68 3.57 3.02
CA PRO A 69 -25.76 4.61 3.48
C PRO A 69 -25.70 5.79 2.50
N GLY A 70 -25.81 7.03 3.00
CA GLY A 70 -25.73 8.25 2.18
C GLY A 70 -27.05 8.75 1.56
N THR A 71 -28.07 7.91 1.39
CA THR A 71 -29.38 8.32 0.79
C THR A 71 -30.07 9.43 1.58
N GLN A 72 -30.10 9.29 2.90
CA GLN A 72 -29.56 10.25 3.83
C GLN A 72 -29.47 11.72 3.43
N ASP A 73 -28.19 12.07 3.34
CA ASP A 73 -27.72 13.39 3.06
C ASP A 73 -28.03 13.77 1.63
N PHE A 74 -28.05 12.79 0.70
CA PHE A 74 -28.47 13.03 -0.68
C PHE A 74 -29.87 13.66 -0.73
N ALA A 75 -30.87 13.06 -0.07
CA ALA A 75 -32.24 13.55 -0.07
C ALA A 75 -32.40 14.95 0.56
N LYS A 76 -31.47 15.37 1.42
CA LYS A 76 -31.48 16.71 2.04
C LYS A 76 -30.87 17.77 1.14
N LEU A 77 -29.91 17.37 0.30
CA LEU A 77 -29.11 18.28 -0.52
C LEU A 77 -29.65 18.40 -1.94
N ILE A 78 -30.23 17.32 -2.46
CA ILE A 78 -30.76 17.27 -3.82
C ILE A 78 -31.97 18.20 -3.98
N ARG A 79 -31.95 18.98 -5.05
CA ARG A 79 -33.03 19.89 -5.49
C ARG A 79 -33.71 19.37 -6.74
N LYS A 80 -32.94 18.77 -7.66
CA LYS A 80 -33.47 18.26 -8.93
C LYS A 80 -32.66 17.08 -9.43
N GLU A 81 -33.36 16.03 -9.86
CA GLU A 81 -32.77 14.81 -10.41
C GLU A 81 -33.08 14.67 -11.92
N PRO A 82 -32.20 14.04 -12.70
CA PRO A 82 -32.50 13.64 -14.07
C PRO A 82 -33.50 12.47 -14.08
N LYS A 83 -34.01 12.17 -15.28
CA LYS A 83 -34.73 10.92 -15.50
C LYS A 83 -33.70 9.79 -15.68
N TYR A 84 -33.74 8.81 -14.78
CA TYR A 84 -32.87 7.65 -14.83
C TYR A 84 -33.42 6.54 -15.75
N GLU A 85 -32.52 5.75 -16.32
CA GLU A 85 -32.85 4.55 -17.10
C GLU A 85 -32.91 3.29 -16.22
N ALA A 86 -32.07 3.23 -15.18
CA ALA A 86 -32.09 2.17 -14.18
C ALA A 86 -33.33 2.26 -13.30
N ALA A 87 -33.94 1.12 -12.99
CA ALA A 87 -35.01 1.04 -12.01
C ALA A 87 -34.54 1.41 -10.59
N GLU A 88 -33.29 1.12 -10.27
CA GLU A 88 -32.66 1.41 -8.97
C GLU A 88 -31.32 2.14 -9.20
N PRO A 89 -31.32 3.47 -9.43
CA PRO A 89 -30.08 4.24 -9.56
C PRO A 89 -29.42 4.41 -8.19
N ILE A 90 -28.09 4.41 -8.19
CA ILE A 90 -27.28 4.53 -6.96
C ILE A 90 -27.12 6.00 -6.64
N ARG A 91 -27.40 6.41 -5.41
CA ARG A 91 -27.31 7.81 -4.97
C ARG A 91 -26.39 7.93 -3.78
N GLY A 92 -25.65 9.03 -3.70
CA GLY A 92 -24.78 9.28 -2.56
C GLY A 92 -24.22 10.69 -2.53
N VAL A 93 -23.38 10.95 -1.53
CA VAL A 93 -22.78 12.25 -1.30
C VAL A 93 -21.32 12.06 -0.98
N PHE A 94 -20.44 12.67 -1.77
CA PHE A 94 -19.02 12.76 -1.46
C PHE A 94 -18.73 14.05 -0.69
N GLN A 95 -17.77 14.02 0.22
CA GLN A 95 -17.33 15.20 0.96
C GLN A 95 -15.99 15.67 0.43
N LEU A 96 -15.94 16.85 -0.19
CA LEU A 96 -14.71 17.42 -0.78
C LEU A 96 -14.48 18.84 -0.25
N GLY A 97 -13.32 19.13 0.31
CA GLY A 97 -12.99 20.45 0.86
C GLY A 97 -13.93 20.92 1.98
N GLY A 98 -14.60 19.98 2.66
CA GLY A 98 -15.66 20.28 3.64
C GLY A 98 -17.05 20.54 3.04
N GLN A 99 -17.19 20.56 1.72
CA GLN A 99 -18.45 20.69 0.98
C GLN A 99 -19.03 19.30 0.65
N LYS A 100 -20.33 19.20 0.37
CA LYS A 100 -21.05 17.93 0.15
C LYS A 100 -21.65 17.87 -1.24
N PHE A 101 -21.10 17.03 -2.10
CA PHE A 101 -21.46 16.94 -3.52
C PHE A 101 -22.38 15.75 -3.77
N CYS A 102 -23.56 16.00 -4.32
CA CYS A 102 -24.50 14.95 -4.72
C CYS A 102 -23.99 14.21 -5.95
N PHE A 103 -24.19 12.89 -5.98
CA PHE A 103 -24.00 12.10 -7.20
C PHE A 103 -25.10 11.06 -7.37
N ALA A 104 -25.33 10.66 -8.62
CA ALA A 104 -26.13 9.51 -8.96
C ALA A 104 -25.45 8.67 -10.06
N LEU A 105 -25.47 7.34 -9.91
CA LEU A 105 -25.11 6.42 -10.98
C LEU A 105 -26.34 5.78 -11.60
N ASP A 106 -26.32 5.71 -12.92
CA ASP A 106 -27.36 5.15 -13.75
C ASP A 106 -26.80 4.03 -14.65
N ALA A 107 -27.67 3.15 -15.11
CA ALA A 107 -27.34 2.01 -15.95
C ALA A 107 -28.00 2.16 -17.31
N VAL A 108 -27.24 2.73 -18.23
CA VAL A 108 -27.68 2.98 -19.61
C VAL A 108 -27.24 1.80 -20.46
N PRO A 109 -28.13 1.19 -21.28
CA PRO A 109 -27.74 0.15 -22.22
C PRO A 109 -26.54 0.63 -23.03
N SER A 110 -25.41 -0.07 -22.92
CA SER A 110 -24.28 0.24 -23.78
C SER A 110 -24.76 0.06 -25.22
N LYS A 111 -24.59 1.10 -26.04
CA LYS A 111 -24.64 0.91 -27.50
C LYS A 111 -23.53 -0.08 -27.79
N GLN A 112 -23.87 -1.36 -27.92
CA GLN A 112 -22.90 -2.37 -28.26
C GLN A 112 -22.18 -1.86 -29.50
N PRO A 113 -20.84 -1.85 -29.54
CA PRO A 113 -20.15 -1.61 -30.79
C PRO A 113 -20.73 -2.64 -31.75
N GLU A 114 -21.33 -2.19 -32.86
CA GLU A 114 -21.83 -3.08 -33.91
C GLU A 114 -20.79 -4.17 -34.09
N GLU A 115 -21.20 -5.43 -33.90
CA GLU A 115 -20.31 -6.57 -34.02
C GLU A 115 -19.48 -6.35 -35.28
N ARG A 116 -18.15 -6.23 -35.14
CA ARG A 116 -17.28 -6.22 -36.31
C ARG A 116 -17.73 -7.40 -37.16
N PRO A 117 -18.09 -7.20 -38.44
CA PRO A 117 -18.59 -8.29 -39.27
C PRO A 117 -17.64 -9.46 -39.08
N LYS A 118 -18.19 -10.59 -38.65
CA LYS A 118 -17.42 -11.83 -38.56
C LYS A 118 -16.91 -12.07 -39.97
N ASP A 119 -15.65 -11.73 -40.22
CA ASP A 119 -14.94 -12.16 -41.40
C ASP A 119 -14.97 -13.69 -41.35
N LYS A 120 -15.94 -14.25 -42.07
CA LYS A 120 -16.06 -15.69 -42.26
C LYS A 120 -14.77 -16.10 -42.94
N ALA A 121 -13.90 -16.79 -42.22
CA ALA A 121 -12.80 -17.51 -42.84
C ALA A 121 -13.42 -18.44 -43.91
N PRO A 122 -13.02 -18.33 -45.19
CA PRO A 122 -13.54 -19.19 -46.23
C PRO A 122 -12.96 -20.59 -46.04
N GLY A 123 -13.83 -21.60 -45.92
CA GLY A 123 -13.44 -23.01 -46.08
C GLY A 123 -13.44 -23.88 -44.82
N GLN A 124 -14.46 -23.82 -43.97
CA GLN A 124 -14.79 -24.96 -43.08
C GLN A 124 -16.16 -25.51 -43.44
N ASP A 125 -16.14 -26.64 -44.15
CA ASP A 125 -17.31 -27.45 -44.47
C ASP A 125 -17.96 -27.95 -43.18
N ALA A 126 -19.25 -27.64 -43.04
CA ALA A 126 -20.09 -28.08 -41.95
C ALA A 126 -20.31 -29.60 -42.02
N LYS A 127 -19.92 -30.32 -40.96
CA LYS A 127 -20.44 -31.66 -40.69
C LYS A 127 -21.81 -31.55 -39.98
N PRO A 128 -22.76 -32.47 -40.23
CA PRO A 128 -24.03 -32.49 -39.53
C PRO A 128 -23.86 -32.96 -38.09
N ASP A 129 -24.55 -32.29 -37.18
CA ASP A 129 -24.53 -32.47 -35.73
C ASP A 129 -25.21 -33.79 -35.27
N ASP A 130 -24.53 -34.51 -34.37
CA ASP A 130 -25.15 -35.53 -33.51
C ASP A 130 -25.97 -34.85 -32.40
N PRO A 131 -27.18 -35.34 -32.06
CA PRO A 131 -27.99 -34.77 -31.00
C PRO A 131 -27.42 -35.15 -29.62
N GLN A 132 -26.81 -34.20 -28.93
CA GLN A 132 -26.43 -34.35 -27.51
C GLN A 132 -27.66 -34.33 -26.60
N PRO A 133 -27.90 -35.38 -25.79
CA PRO A 133 -28.97 -35.39 -24.79
C PRO A 133 -28.48 -34.75 -23.48
N GLY A 134 -29.28 -33.84 -22.91
CA GLY A 134 -29.11 -33.36 -21.54
C GLY A 134 -28.71 -31.90 -21.37
N LYS A 135 -29.45 -30.95 -21.96
CA LYS A 135 -29.42 -29.55 -21.50
C LYS A 135 -30.11 -29.45 -20.15
N SER A 136 -29.32 -29.47 -19.08
CA SER A 136 -29.72 -28.99 -17.76
C SER A 136 -30.31 -27.57 -17.91
N THR A 137 -31.55 -27.39 -17.47
CA THR A 137 -32.22 -26.09 -17.30
C THR A 137 -31.67 -25.37 -16.06
N ALA A 138 -30.33 -25.26 -15.97
CA ALA A 138 -29.70 -24.37 -15.02
C ALA A 138 -30.22 -22.95 -15.32
N GLY A 139 -30.97 -22.38 -14.37
CA GLY A 139 -31.51 -21.02 -14.49
C GLY A 139 -30.42 -20.06 -14.96
N ALA A 140 -30.74 -19.23 -15.95
CA ALA A 140 -29.78 -18.30 -16.51
C ALA A 140 -29.08 -17.54 -15.37
N ALA A 141 -27.75 -17.62 -15.33
CA ALA A 141 -26.97 -16.93 -14.31
C ALA A 141 -27.36 -15.46 -14.32
N PRO A 142 -27.58 -14.84 -13.14
CA PRO A 142 -28.00 -13.45 -13.07
C PRO A 142 -26.98 -12.56 -13.81
N THR A 143 -27.48 -11.68 -14.66
CA THR A 143 -26.65 -10.75 -15.43
C THR A 143 -26.34 -9.53 -14.58
N VAL A 144 -25.06 -9.18 -14.45
CA VAL A 144 -24.64 -7.97 -13.74
C VAL A 144 -25.04 -6.71 -14.53
N THR A 145 -25.58 -5.72 -13.83
CA THR A 145 -25.94 -4.42 -14.42
C THR A 145 -24.75 -3.47 -14.29
N PRO A 146 -24.14 -2.98 -15.38
CA PRO A 146 -23.09 -1.97 -15.29
C PRO A 146 -23.70 -0.58 -15.07
N TYR A 147 -23.35 0.06 -13.96
CA TYR A 147 -23.69 1.47 -13.72
C TYR A 147 -22.67 2.38 -14.41
N ASN A 148 -22.94 2.67 -15.68
CA ASN A 148 -22.01 3.27 -16.64
C ASN A 148 -22.25 4.75 -16.92
N ARG A 149 -23.22 5.40 -16.27
CA ARG A 149 -23.44 6.84 -16.37
C ARG A 149 -23.41 7.49 -15.00
N LEU A 150 -22.66 8.58 -14.87
CA LEU A 150 -22.52 9.37 -13.66
C LEU A 150 -23.16 10.74 -13.87
N TYR A 151 -24.04 11.12 -12.95
CA TYR A 151 -24.50 12.49 -12.75
C TYR A 151 -23.83 13.01 -11.48
N PHE A 152 -23.19 14.17 -11.55
CA PHE A 152 -22.45 14.75 -10.44
C PHE A 152 -22.73 16.24 -10.36
N ASP A 153 -23.03 16.74 -9.17
CA ASP A 153 -23.33 18.14 -8.86
C ASP A 153 -22.04 18.97 -8.87
N CYS A 154 -21.47 19.29 -10.03
CA CYS A 154 -20.12 19.86 -10.12
C CYS A 154 -20.04 21.30 -9.60
N ASN A 155 -21.18 22.00 -9.54
CA ASN A 155 -21.29 23.38 -9.08
C ASN A 155 -21.84 23.51 -7.63
N HIS A 156 -22.10 22.39 -6.95
CA HIS A 156 -22.56 22.31 -5.56
C HIS A 156 -23.91 23.03 -5.30
N ASN A 157 -24.84 22.96 -6.25
CA ASN A 157 -26.17 23.59 -6.14
C ASN A 157 -27.32 22.59 -5.88
N GLY A 158 -27.03 21.29 -5.89
CA GLY A 158 -27.99 20.20 -5.71
C GLY A 158 -28.87 19.88 -6.93
N ASP A 159 -28.58 20.42 -8.11
CA ASP A 159 -29.21 20.06 -9.37
C ASP A 159 -28.29 19.08 -10.11
N LEU A 160 -28.79 17.90 -10.47
CA LEU A 160 -28.04 16.90 -11.25
C LEU A 160 -28.36 16.96 -12.75
N THR A 161 -29.05 18.01 -13.19
CA THR A 161 -29.53 18.16 -14.59
C THR A 161 -28.90 19.30 -15.35
N ASP A 162 -28.18 20.20 -14.67
CA ASP A 162 -27.48 21.34 -15.25
C ASP A 162 -26.03 21.02 -15.65
N ASP A 163 -25.41 20.02 -15.01
CA ASP A 163 -24.15 19.43 -15.44
C ASP A 163 -24.37 18.24 -16.41
N PRO A 164 -23.58 18.12 -17.49
CA PRO A 164 -23.71 17.01 -18.43
C PRO A 164 -23.33 15.66 -17.79
N PRO A 165 -24.06 14.57 -18.09
CA PRO A 165 -23.70 13.25 -17.58
C PRO A 165 -22.34 12.79 -18.11
N VAL A 166 -21.60 12.09 -17.26
CA VAL A 166 -20.29 11.50 -17.59
C VAL A 166 -20.47 10.00 -17.85
N ASP A 167 -20.17 9.57 -19.07
CA ASP A 167 -20.23 8.15 -19.45
C ASP A 167 -18.91 7.45 -19.13
N GLY A 168 -19.01 6.40 -18.31
CA GLY A 168 -17.90 5.53 -17.94
C GLY A 168 -17.72 4.37 -18.91
N LYS A 169 -16.53 3.77 -18.89
CA LYS A 169 -16.18 2.63 -19.74
C LYS A 169 -15.67 1.47 -18.91
N PRO A 170 -15.95 0.21 -19.29
CA PRO A 170 -15.26 -0.91 -18.68
C PRO A 170 -13.75 -0.82 -18.96
N PRO A 171 -12.89 -1.23 -18.02
CA PRO A 171 -11.46 -1.27 -18.29
C PRO A 171 -11.17 -2.29 -19.39
N ALA A 172 -10.12 -2.03 -20.17
CA ALA A 172 -9.67 -2.91 -21.26
C ALA A 172 -8.92 -4.15 -20.72
N ILE A 173 -9.53 -4.89 -19.81
CA ILE A 173 -8.97 -6.09 -19.19
C ILE A 173 -9.81 -7.31 -19.60
N PRO A 174 -9.25 -8.23 -20.41
CA PRO A 174 -9.93 -9.48 -20.75
C PRO A 174 -10.20 -10.32 -19.50
N GLY A 175 -11.38 -10.96 -19.44
CA GLY A 175 -11.63 -12.07 -18.51
C GLY A 175 -12.24 -11.71 -17.16
N TYR A 176 -12.86 -10.54 -16.99
CA TYR A 176 -13.70 -10.31 -15.81
C TYR A 176 -14.81 -11.37 -15.72
N PRO A 177 -15.05 -11.98 -14.54
CA PRO A 177 -16.13 -12.94 -14.39
C PRO A 177 -17.47 -12.25 -14.72
N ARG A 178 -18.41 -12.97 -15.32
CA ARG A 178 -19.75 -12.44 -15.71
C ARG A 178 -20.55 -11.84 -14.55
N GLN A 179 -20.17 -12.16 -13.32
CA GLN A 179 -20.76 -11.70 -12.07
C GLN A 179 -20.28 -10.30 -11.66
N TYR A 180 -19.25 -9.76 -12.32
CA TYR A 180 -18.64 -8.47 -12.02
C TYR A 180 -18.76 -7.52 -13.21
N ALA A 181 -19.09 -6.26 -12.93
CA ALA A 181 -18.91 -5.15 -13.85
C ALA A 181 -18.10 -4.06 -13.17
N LEU A 182 -17.01 -3.65 -13.81
CA LEU A 182 -16.19 -2.52 -13.38
C LEU A 182 -16.35 -1.41 -14.42
N VAL A 183 -16.65 -0.20 -13.97
CA VAL A 183 -16.74 0.99 -14.82
C VAL A 183 -15.80 2.05 -14.25
N VAL A 184 -14.96 2.61 -15.12
CA VAL A 184 -14.11 3.76 -14.80
C VAL A 184 -14.61 4.98 -15.57
N PHE A 185 -14.78 6.09 -14.86
CA PHE A 185 -15.20 7.36 -15.44
C PHE A 185 -13.97 8.23 -15.77
N PRO A 186 -14.05 9.09 -16.80
CA PRO A 186 -13.12 10.21 -16.97
C PRO A 186 -13.00 11.07 -15.70
N ALA A 187 -11.93 11.87 -15.60
CA ALA A 187 -11.79 12.81 -14.49
C ALA A 187 -12.95 13.80 -14.46
N VAL A 188 -13.48 14.04 -13.27
CA VAL A 188 -14.48 15.09 -12.98
C VAL A 188 -13.76 16.22 -12.25
N GLU A 189 -14.16 17.46 -12.55
CA GLU A 189 -13.57 18.65 -11.97
C GLU A 189 -14.61 19.44 -11.18
N VAL A 190 -14.21 19.92 -10.01
CA VAL A 190 -15.01 20.81 -9.16
C VAL A 190 -14.18 21.98 -8.70
N LYS A 191 -14.84 23.08 -8.34
CA LYS A 191 -14.21 24.19 -7.64
C LYS A 191 -14.41 24.00 -6.14
N LEU A 192 -13.33 23.83 -5.39
CA LEU A 192 -13.37 23.73 -3.94
C LEU A 192 -13.12 25.09 -3.30
N GLN A 193 -13.78 25.33 -2.16
CA GLN A 193 -13.54 26.48 -1.30
C GLN A 193 -13.10 25.98 0.08
N VAL A 194 -11.80 26.09 0.37
CA VAL A 194 -11.20 25.57 1.61
C VAL A 194 -10.48 26.70 2.33
N GLU A 195 -10.95 27.03 3.53
CA GLU A 195 -10.34 28.05 4.41
C GLU A 195 -10.03 29.38 3.71
N GLY A 196 -10.97 29.85 2.88
CA GLY A 196 -10.85 31.11 2.13
C GLY A 196 -10.01 31.03 0.86
N SER A 197 -9.52 29.83 0.48
CA SER A 197 -8.84 29.58 -0.79
C SER A 197 -9.74 28.83 -1.76
N ASP A 198 -9.80 29.32 -3.00
CA ASP A 198 -10.49 28.65 -4.10
C ASP A 198 -9.48 27.92 -4.99
N TYR A 199 -9.74 26.66 -5.36
CA TYR A 199 -8.94 25.95 -6.36
C TYR A 199 -9.76 24.90 -7.13
N ALA A 200 -9.33 24.61 -8.35
CA ALA A 200 -9.87 23.51 -9.13
C ALA A 200 -9.31 22.19 -8.59
N TYR A 201 -10.19 21.24 -8.29
CA TYR A 201 -9.83 19.90 -7.85
C TYR A 201 -10.41 18.89 -8.82
N ALA A 202 -9.65 17.85 -9.15
CA ALA A 202 -10.10 16.79 -10.05
C ALA A 202 -10.01 15.43 -9.38
N PHE A 203 -10.96 14.55 -9.67
CA PHE A 203 -11.03 13.18 -9.15
C PHE A 203 -11.51 12.20 -10.20
N PHE A 204 -11.18 10.93 -10.00
CA PHE A 204 -11.76 9.81 -10.72
C PHE A 204 -12.91 9.22 -9.91
N VAL A 205 -13.94 8.77 -10.61
CA VAL A 205 -14.98 7.91 -10.05
C VAL A 205 -14.85 6.53 -10.67
N GLN A 206 -15.06 5.51 -9.86
CA GLN A 206 -15.14 4.13 -10.30
C GLN A 206 -16.38 3.47 -9.69
N SER A 207 -17.04 2.60 -10.45
CA SER A 207 -18.11 1.74 -9.92
C SER A 207 -17.80 0.26 -10.14
N THR A 208 -18.01 -0.53 -9.09
CA THR A 208 -17.92 -1.99 -9.11
C THR A 208 -19.28 -2.55 -8.76
N SER A 209 -19.87 -3.26 -9.71
CA SER A 209 -21.13 -3.98 -9.51
C SER A 209 -20.86 -5.48 -9.42
N TYR A 210 -21.54 -6.15 -8.50
CA TYR A 210 -21.41 -7.59 -8.29
C TYR A 210 -22.77 -8.25 -8.12
N VAL A 211 -22.87 -9.49 -8.61
CA VAL A 211 -24.03 -10.36 -8.40
C VAL A 211 -23.63 -11.81 -8.13
N SER A 212 -24.15 -12.37 -7.05
CA SER A 212 -24.22 -13.82 -6.78
C SER A 212 -25.68 -14.26 -6.66
N ALA A 213 -25.90 -15.53 -6.31
CA ALA A 213 -27.24 -16.03 -6.00
C ALA A 213 -27.80 -15.44 -4.69
N GLU A 214 -26.93 -15.11 -3.74
CA GLU A 214 -27.26 -14.69 -2.39
C GLU A 214 -27.23 -13.17 -2.21
N PHE A 215 -26.38 -12.45 -2.94
CA PHE A 215 -26.22 -11.01 -2.76
C PHE A 215 -25.85 -10.26 -4.03
N ARG A 216 -26.26 -8.98 -4.06
CA ARG A 216 -25.98 -8.03 -5.14
C ARG A 216 -25.56 -6.71 -4.53
N TYR A 217 -24.51 -6.10 -5.05
CA TYR A 217 -24.09 -4.79 -4.58
C TYR A 217 -23.49 -3.93 -5.69
N VAL A 218 -23.47 -2.63 -5.42
CA VAL A 218 -22.67 -1.65 -6.14
C VAL A 218 -21.80 -0.91 -5.13
N GLN A 219 -20.51 -0.84 -5.41
CA GLN A 219 -19.57 0.01 -4.71
C GLN A 219 -19.15 1.14 -5.64
N VAL A 220 -19.19 2.37 -5.15
CA VAL A 220 -18.72 3.56 -5.85
C VAL A 220 -17.53 4.11 -5.08
N SER A 221 -16.41 4.36 -5.74
CA SER A 221 -15.24 5.00 -5.14
C SER A 221 -14.88 6.31 -5.84
N LEU A 222 -14.41 7.28 -5.05
CA LEU A 222 -13.82 8.53 -5.51
C LEU A 222 -12.35 8.57 -5.08
N GLU A 223 -11.47 8.83 -6.05
CA GLU A 223 -10.02 8.90 -5.88
C GLU A 223 -9.49 10.21 -6.46
N PRO A 224 -8.48 10.87 -5.85
CA PRO A 224 -7.88 12.07 -6.40
C PRO A 224 -7.32 11.81 -7.82
N ALA A 225 -7.61 12.73 -8.73
CA ALA A 225 -6.98 12.83 -10.05
C ALA A 225 -5.95 13.97 -10.06
N VAL A 226 -5.49 14.38 -8.88
CA VAL A 226 -4.52 15.46 -8.69
C VAL A 226 -3.54 15.14 -7.58
N TYR A 227 -2.37 15.77 -7.63
CA TYR A 227 -1.41 15.83 -6.55
C TYR A 227 -0.67 17.18 -6.59
N ARG A 228 0.02 17.52 -5.52
CA ARG A 228 0.84 18.73 -5.41
C ARG A 228 2.30 18.37 -5.63
N HIS A 229 3.02 19.21 -6.38
CA HIS A 229 4.42 18.96 -6.75
C HIS A 229 5.23 20.25 -6.73
N GLY A 230 6.46 20.17 -6.21
CA GLY A 230 7.41 21.27 -6.24
C GLY A 230 8.75 20.84 -5.68
N THR A 231 9.59 21.83 -5.37
CA THR A 231 10.93 21.60 -4.84
C THR A 231 11.10 22.39 -3.53
N ILE A 232 11.68 21.77 -2.52
CA ILE A 232 12.10 22.42 -1.27
C ILE A 232 13.62 22.31 -1.12
N THR A 233 14.26 23.36 -0.61
CA THR A 233 15.69 23.31 -0.29
C THR A 233 15.84 22.96 1.18
N LEU A 234 16.52 21.85 1.49
CA LEU A 234 16.84 21.45 2.86
C LEU A 234 18.34 21.25 2.98
N ASP A 235 18.96 21.88 3.98
CA ASP A 235 20.41 21.87 4.16
C ASP A 235 21.19 22.29 2.89
N GLY A 236 20.67 23.29 2.17
CA GLY A 236 21.25 23.76 0.90
C GLY A 236 21.11 22.79 -0.28
N ARG A 237 20.35 21.69 -0.14
CA ARG A 237 20.11 20.71 -1.21
C ARG A 237 18.65 20.76 -1.67
N PRO A 238 18.38 20.97 -2.96
CA PRO A 238 17.02 20.87 -3.49
C PRO A 238 16.50 19.44 -3.40
N ARG A 239 15.24 19.28 -3.05
CA ARG A 239 14.52 18.00 -3.01
C ARG A 239 13.17 18.15 -3.68
N GLU A 240 12.85 17.22 -4.56
CA GLU A 240 11.50 17.07 -5.10
C GLU A 240 10.54 16.68 -3.97
N VAL A 241 9.37 17.29 -3.98
CA VAL A 241 8.29 17.06 -3.03
C VAL A 241 7.01 16.72 -3.77
N TYR A 242 6.39 15.62 -3.39
CA TYR A 242 5.04 15.26 -3.81
C TYR A 242 4.14 15.26 -2.58
N LEU A 243 2.98 15.88 -2.70
CA LEU A 243 1.96 15.91 -1.65
C LEU A 243 0.65 15.40 -2.25
N THR A 244 0.08 14.36 -1.65
CA THR A 244 -1.13 13.71 -2.16
C THR A 244 -2.24 13.83 -1.14
N ASP A 245 -3.43 14.18 -1.61
CA ASP A 245 -4.70 14.01 -0.89
C ASP A 245 -4.95 12.51 -0.74
N PHE A 246 -4.44 11.93 0.33
CA PHE A 246 -4.39 10.48 0.42
C PHE A 246 -5.69 9.91 0.98
N ASN A 247 -6.50 10.69 1.68
CA ASN A 247 -7.83 10.26 2.14
C ASN A 247 -8.96 10.65 1.15
N SER A 248 -8.59 11.26 0.01
CA SER A 248 -9.46 11.64 -1.10
C SER A 248 -10.54 12.66 -0.72
N ASN A 249 -10.30 13.54 0.26
CA ASN A 249 -11.32 14.46 0.79
C ASN A 249 -11.22 15.88 0.22
N GLY A 250 -10.37 16.11 -0.76
CA GLY A 250 -10.15 17.40 -1.42
C GLY A 250 -9.16 18.32 -0.72
N ARG A 251 -8.73 18.04 0.51
CA ARG A 251 -7.70 18.79 1.26
C ARG A 251 -6.33 18.13 1.12
N PHE A 252 -5.30 18.82 1.59
CA PHE A 252 -3.91 18.34 1.54
C PHE A 252 -3.14 18.57 2.86
N ASP A 253 -3.84 18.89 3.95
CA ASP A 253 -3.28 19.17 5.26
C ASP A 253 -3.75 18.22 6.37
N ASP A 254 -4.42 17.13 6.02
CA ASP A 254 -4.95 16.19 7.00
C ASP A 254 -3.84 15.40 7.68
N VAL A 255 -3.86 15.42 9.00
CA VAL A 255 -2.98 14.60 9.84
C VAL A 255 -3.59 13.23 10.08
N PRO A 256 -2.78 12.18 10.28
CA PRO A 256 -3.28 10.86 10.60
C PRO A 256 -3.99 10.85 11.97
N GLU A 257 -5.07 10.07 12.05
CA GLU A 257 -5.76 9.78 13.30
C GLU A 257 -5.35 8.38 13.80
N VAL A 258 -5.04 8.29 15.09
CA VAL A 258 -4.75 7.01 15.74
C VAL A 258 -5.99 6.55 16.48
N THR A 259 -6.57 5.44 16.04
CA THR A 259 -7.78 4.87 16.62
C THR A 259 -7.51 3.46 17.13
N THR A 260 -8.33 3.01 18.08
CA THR A 260 -8.34 1.61 18.51
C THR A 260 -9.61 0.96 18.01
N VAL A 261 -9.46 -0.06 17.18
CA VAL A 261 -10.59 -0.82 16.63
C VAL A 261 -10.68 -2.15 17.34
N LYS A 262 -11.87 -2.45 17.89
CA LYS A 262 -12.19 -3.78 18.41
C LYS A 262 -12.55 -4.69 17.25
N LEU A 263 -11.79 -5.76 17.08
CA LEU A 263 -12.06 -6.80 16.09
C LEU A 263 -13.08 -7.80 16.63
N SER A 264 -13.71 -8.53 15.71
CA SER A 264 -14.49 -9.71 16.07
C SER A 264 -13.58 -10.70 16.82
N GLY A 265 -14.02 -11.16 17.99
CA GLY A 265 -13.20 -11.96 18.92
C GLY A 265 -12.56 -11.17 20.07
N GLY A 266 -12.81 -9.87 20.17
CA GLY A 266 -12.43 -9.05 21.34
C GLY A 266 -10.99 -8.50 21.33
N GLU A 267 -10.16 -8.92 20.37
CA GLU A 267 -8.83 -8.34 20.14
C GLU A 267 -8.98 -6.86 19.74
N SER A 268 -8.19 -5.98 20.35
CA SER A 268 -8.14 -4.56 19.98
C SER A 268 -6.86 -4.29 19.19
N ARG A 269 -6.99 -3.59 18.07
CA ARG A 269 -5.84 -3.19 17.24
C ARG A 269 -5.73 -1.69 17.15
N LEU A 270 -4.49 -1.23 17.19
CA LEU A 270 -4.16 0.12 16.79
C LEU A 270 -4.35 0.24 15.27
N MET A 271 -5.14 1.21 14.85
CA MET A 271 -5.37 1.55 13.45
C MET A 271 -4.99 3.00 13.23
N ILE A 272 -4.06 3.23 12.31
CA ILE A 272 -3.75 4.58 11.84
C ILE A 272 -4.63 4.84 10.62
N GLN A 273 -5.62 5.70 10.80
CA GLN A 273 -6.35 6.26 9.68
C GLN A 273 -5.46 7.33 9.08
N TYR A 274 -5.04 7.12 7.84
CA TYR A 274 -4.11 8.03 7.20
C TYR A 274 -4.86 9.29 6.78
N GLY A 275 -4.26 10.45 7.09
CA GLY A 275 -4.55 11.70 6.40
C GLY A 275 -3.74 11.75 5.11
N ASP A 276 -3.08 12.87 4.87
CA ASP A 276 -2.32 13.12 3.64
C ASP A 276 -0.90 12.57 3.68
N MET A 277 -0.28 12.48 2.50
CA MET A 277 1.06 11.91 2.37
C MET A 277 2.01 12.90 1.72
N LEU A 278 3.23 12.95 2.27
CA LEU A 278 4.38 13.63 1.70
C LEU A 278 5.37 12.61 1.16
N MET A 279 5.93 12.88 0.00
CA MET A 279 7.08 12.12 -0.52
C MET A 279 8.21 13.05 -0.88
N PHE A 280 9.43 12.64 -0.54
CA PHE A 280 10.66 13.35 -0.87
C PHE A 280 11.50 12.53 -1.82
N GLY A 281 11.97 13.17 -2.89
CA GLY A 281 12.71 12.51 -3.96
C GLY A 281 11.82 11.77 -4.95
N SER A 282 12.43 11.04 -5.88
CA SER A 282 11.70 10.32 -6.94
C SER A 282 10.82 9.22 -6.34
N PRO A 283 9.55 9.09 -6.75
CA PRO A 283 8.69 8.02 -6.30
C PRO A 283 9.32 6.64 -6.58
N PRO A 284 9.24 5.69 -5.64
CA PRO A 284 9.82 4.37 -5.85
C PRO A 284 9.08 3.62 -6.98
N SER A 285 9.76 2.64 -7.58
CA SER A 285 9.10 1.70 -8.50
C SER A 285 8.29 0.68 -7.70
N LEU A 286 7.04 0.44 -8.10
CA LEU A 286 6.24 -0.65 -7.53
C LEU A 286 6.78 -2.05 -7.81
N LEU A 287 7.62 -2.19 -8.82
CA LEU A 287 8.24 -3.48 -9.15
C LEU A 287 9.28 -3.89 -8.10
N SER A 288 9.62 -3.00 -7.17
CA SER A 288 10.48 -3.29 -6.03
C SER A 288 9.75 -4.22 -5.05
N PRO A 289 10.22 -5.46 -4.84
CA PRO A 289 9.56 -6.38 -3.93
C PRO A 289 9.51 -5.82 -2.51
N GLY A 290 8.41 -6.07 -1.79
CA GLY A 290 8.24 -5.64 -0.40
C GLY A 290 7.85 -4.18 -0.20
N VAL A 291 7.73 -3.42 -1.29
CA VAL A 291 7.21 -2.05 -1.26
C VAL A 291 5.68 -2.08 -1.30
N SER A 292 5.05 -1.34 -0.37
CA SER A 292 3.60 -1.13 -0.34
C SER A 292 3.31 0.37 -0.45
N PRO A 293 2.37 0.77 -1.31
CA PRO A 293 1.90 2.15 -1.38
C PRO A 293 0.90 2.51 -0.26
N PHE A 294 0.59 1.57 0.63
CA PHE A 294 -0.32 1.79 1.74
C PHE A 294 0.39 1.61 3.08
N ASP A 295 1.67 1.24 3.07
CA ASP A 295 2.48 1.12 4.27
C ASP A 295 3.71 2.01 4.18
N VAL A 296 3.67 3.13 4.90
CA VAL A 296 4.73 4.14 4.92
C VAL A 296 6.05 3.60 5.46
N THR A 297 6.06 2.48 6.21
CA THR A 297 7.30 1.88 6.71
C THR A 297 8.02 1.01 5.68
N THR A 298 7.46 0.84 4.47
CA THR A 298 8.08 0.01 3.42
C THR A 298 8.95 0.79 2.43
N THR A 299 8.99 2.13 2.52
CA THR A 299 9.74 3.00 1.59
C THR A 299 10.37 4.15 2.34
N GLU A 300 11.63 4.54 2.09
CA GLU A 300 12.28 5.59 2.89
C GLU A 300 11.65 6.98 2.69
N GLY A 301 11.44 7.40 1.44
CA GLY A 301 11.05 8.77 1.10
C GLY A 301 9.58 9.14 1.31
N ARG A 302 8.72 8.22 1.78
CA ARG A 302 7.29 8.48 2.01
C ARG A 302 6.98 8.71 3.48
N HIS A 303 6.19 9.72 3.76
CA HIS A 303 5.84 10.18 5.09
C HIS A 303 4.37 10.57 5.16
N LEU A 304 3.84 10.59 6.38
CA LEU A 304 2.52 11.17 6.65
C LEU A 304 2.66 12.69 6.75
N VAL A 305 1.67 13.44 6.27
CA VAL A 305 1.46 14.82 6.73
C VAL A 305 1.12 14.73 8.21
N SER A 306 1.97 15.27 9.07
CA SER A 306 1.85 15.20 10.52
C SER A 306 2.51 16.43 11.12
N LYS A 307 2.29 16.72 12.41
CA LYS A 307 2.88 17.89 13.07
C LYS A 307 4.41 17.88 13.04
N LEU A 308 5.00 16.68 13.01
CA LEU A 308 6.42 16.47 12.99
C LEU A 308 6.80 15.48 11.88
N LEU A 309 7.95 15.70 11.27
CA LEU A 309 8.50 14.89 10.19
C LEU A 309 9.98 14.60 10.47
N CYS A 310 10.41 13.34 10.29
CA CYS A 310 11.82 12.97 10.33
C CYS A 310 12.36 12.78 8.90
N LEU A 311 13.33 13.59 8.51
CA LEU A 311 14.08 13.47 7.25
C LEU A 311 15.57 13.44 7.57
N ASP A 312 16.29 12.44 7.07
CA ASP A 312 17.72 12.25 7.30
C ASP A 312 18.11 12.35 8.79
N GLN A 313 17.30 11.73 9.64
CA GLN A 313 17.43 11.75 11.11
C GLN A 313 17.31 13.15 11.75
N LYS A 314 16.87 14.17 11.00
CA LYS A 314 16.51 15.49 11.53
C LYS A 314 15.00 15.63 11.61
N PHE A 315 14.53 16.33 12.63
CA PHE A 315 13.10 16.53 12.85
C PHE A 315 12.68 17.94 12.46
N TYR A 316 11.55 18.03 11.76
CA TYR A 316 10.98 19.27 11.26
C TYR A 316 9.53 19.37 11.71
N GLU A 317 9.14 20.54 12.23
CA GLU A 317 7.75 20.93 12.35
C GLU A 317 7.20 21.21 10.94
N VAL A 318 6.05 20.62 10.63
CA VAL A 318 5.44 20.69 9.31
C VAL A 318 4.23 21.60 9.36
N LYS A 319 4.11 22.47 8.36
CA LYS A 319 2.88 23.21 8.07
C LYS A 319 2.55 23.07 6.60
N VAL A 320 1.33 22.67 6.31
CA VAL A 320 0.77 22.59 4.96
C VAL A 320 -0.47 23.46 4.92
N SER A 321 -0.60 24.30 3.90
CA SER A 321 -1.86 25.02 3.64
C SER A 321 -2.96 24.02 3.28
N SER A 322 -4.22 24.28 3.61
CA SER A 322 -5.32 23.34 3.32
C SER A 322 -5.52 23.03 1.83
N SER A 323 -5.19 23.96 0.94
CA SER A 323 -5.17 23.74 -0.52
C SER A 323 -3.96 22.91 -1.00
N GLY A 324 -2.97 22.70 -0.14
CA GLY A 324 -1.69 22.05 -0.42
C GLY A 324 -0.70 22.88 -1.24
N ASP A 325 -0.97 24.16 -1.52
CA ASP A 325 -0.09 24.99 -2.36
C ASP A 325 1.21 25.46 -1.67
N THR A 326 1.27 25.35 -0.35
CA THR A 326 2.42 25.78 0.45
C THR A 326 2.79 24.69 1.46
N LEU A 327 4.08 24.32 1.47
CA LEU A 327 4.69 23.46 2.49
C LEU A 327 5.80 24.25 3.19
N THR A 328 5.77 24.31 4.51
CA THR A 328 6.83 24.88 5.33
C THR A 328 7.39 23.82 6.27
N LEU A 329 8.71 23.66 6.28
CA LEU A 329 9.46 22.80 7.20
C LEU A 329 10.35 23.66 8.08
N THR A 330 10.15 23.58 9.39
CA THR A 330 10.98 24.30 10.38
C THR A 330 11.74 23.30 11.21
N ALA A 331 13.07 23.37 11.26
CA ALA A 331 13.85 22.48 12.12
C ALA A 331 13.36 22.60 13.58
N THR A 332 13.08 21.46 14.20
CA THR A 332 12.51 21.46 15.55
C THR A 332 13.52 21.96 16.57
N LYS A 333 13.02 22.66 17.58
CA LYS A 333 13.79 23.09 18.76
C LYS A 333 13.51 22.22 19.99
N LEU A 334 12.74 21.14 19.82
CA LEU A 334 12.42 20.24 20.90
C LEU A 334 13.69 19.59 21.45
N PRO A 335 13.78 19.37 22.79
CA PRO A 335 14.89 18.63 23.37
C PRO A 335 15.00 17.23 22.74
N MET A 336 16.21 16.80 22.39
CA MET A 336 16.43 15.53 21.71
C MET A 336 17.03 14.49 22.66
N GLY A 337 16.50 13.27 22.64
CA GLY A 337 17.13 12.07 23.18
C GLY A 337 17.52 11.12 22.06
N ARG A 338 17.68 9.84 22.40
CA ARG A 338 17.95 8.75 21.46
C ARG A 338 16.99 7.59 21.67
N LEU A 339 16.64 6.92 20.58
CA LEU A 339 15.88 5.68 20.57
C LEU A 339 16.83 4.55 20.17
N ARG A 340 16.95 3.53 21.02
CA ARG A 340 17.81 2.36 20.78
C ARG A 340 16.98 1.18 20.30
N SER A 341 17.23 0.75 19.07
CA SER A 341 16.62 -0.44 18.47
C SER A 341 17.57 -1.65 18.57
N PRO A 342 17.05 -2.87 18.79
CA PRO A 342 17.84 -4.09 18.67
C PRO A 342 18.23 -4.42 17.23
N HIS A 343 17.64 -3.72 16.24
CA HIS A 343 17.90 -3.91 14.82
C HIS A 343 18.44 -2.63 14.20
N PRO A 344 19.57 -2.66 13.47
CA PRO A 344 20.16 -1.45 12.90
C PRO A 344 19.37 -0.92 11.69
N ARG A 345 18.70 -1.79 10.92
CA ARG A 345 18.01 -1.40 9.69
C ARG A 345 16.52 -1.62 9.83
N PHE A 346 15.80 -0.52 10.07
CA PHE A 346 14.36 -0.56 10.27
C PHE A 346 13.71 0.75 9.82
N GLN A 347 12.42 0.69 9.57
CA GLN A 347 11.54 1.84 9.47
C GLN A 347 10.40 1.63 10.46
N ALA A 348 10.11 2.62 11.30
CA ALA A 348 9.11 2.50 12.34
C ALA A 348 8.17 3.71 12.32
N LEU A 349 6.90 3.45 12.57
CA LEU A 349 5.87 4.46 12.75
C LEU A 349 5.56 4.53 14.25
N LEU A 350 5.84 5.68 14.85
CA LEU A 350 5.58 5.95 16.26
C LEU A 350 4.50 7.01 16.39
N HIS A 351 3.76 7.00 17.50
CA HIS A 351 2.78 8.03 17.80
C HIS A 351 2.90 8.51 19.25
N GLY A 352 2.58 9.79 19.46
CA GLY A 352 2.61 10.47 20.75
C GLY A 352 1.89 11.83 20.67
N ASP A 353 2.11 12.70 21.65
CA ASP A 353 1.44 14.01 21.73
C ASP A 353 1.81 14.94 20.56
N LEU A 354 2.99 14.70 19.96
CA LEU A 354 3.50 15.42 18.79
C LEU A 354 2.98 14.82 17.46
N GLY A 355 1.98 13.94 17.52
CA GLY A 355 1.40 13.29 16.35
C GLY A 355 2.05 11.95 16.01
N VAL A 356 1.87 11.52 14.76
CA VAL A 356 2.47 10.28 14.24
C VAL A 356 3.75 10.64 13.49
N VAL A 357 4.85 10.01 13.83
CA VAL A 357 6.16 10.23 13.20
C VAL A 357 6.69 8.92 12.67
N LYS A 358 7.16 8.94 11.42
CA LYS A 358 7.97 7.86 10.89
C LYS A 358 9.44 8.15 11.16
N VAL A 359 10.18 7.15 11.59
CA VAL A 359 11.64 7.19 11.72
C VAL A 359 12.29 6.07 10.91
N VAL A 360 13.51 6.32 10.45
CA VAL A 360 14.32 5.36 9.70
C VAL A 360 15.62 5.13 10.46
N GLY A 361 15.87 3.89 10.84
CA GLY A 361 17.13 3.46 11.46
C GLY A 361 18.06 2.86 10.43
N SER A 362 19.30 3.36 10.41
CA SER A 362 20.46 2.75 9.76
C SER A 362 21.49 2.23 10.76
N GLU A 363 21.29 2.55 12.05
CA GLU A 363 22.11 2.20 13.19
C GLU A 363 21.22 1.75 14.35
N ASN A 364 21.82 1.24 15.42
CA ASN A 364 21.08 0.80 16.59
C ASN A 364 20.54 1.97 17.43
N GLU A 365 21.01 3.19 17.21
CA GLU A 365 20.50 4.39 17.90
C GLU A 365 20.17 5.47 16.89
N ILE A 366 19.00 6.10 17.06
CA ILE A 366 18.57 7.24 16.25
C ILE A 366 18.14 8.40 17.16
N PRO A 367 18.28 9.66 16.72
CA PRO A 367 17.73 10.79 17.46
C PRO A 367 16.20 10.70 17.52
N MET A 368 15.62 11.17 18.62
CA MET A 368 14.16 11.25 18.80
C MET A 368 13.83 12.41 19.74
N PRO A 369 12.80 13.24 19.47
CA PRO A 369 12.38 14.27 20.40
C PRO A 369 11.96 13.66 21.74
N ALA A 370 12.27 14.36 22.83
CA ALA A 370 11.85 13.98 24.16
C ALA A 370 10.31 13.95 24.23
N GLY A 371 9.77 12.92 24.87
CA GLY A 371 8.33 12.66 24.91
C GLY A 371 7.99 11.21 25.18
N GLN A 372 6.69 10.91 25.20
CA GLN A 372 6.16 9.55 25.27
C GLN A 372 5.79 9.09 23.86
N TRP A 373 6.34 7.94 23.45
CA TRP A 373 6.16 7.42 22.11
C TRP A 373 5.73 5.97 22.14
N ARG A 374 4.67 5.62 21.44
CA ARG A 374 4.23 4.24 21.23
C ARG A 374 4.57 3.82 19.81
N LEU A 375 5.10 2.61 19.66
CA LEU A 375 5.28 2.00 18.34
C LEU A 375 3.91 1.59 17.80
N ALA A 376 3.61 1.91 16.54
CA ALA A 376 2.39 1.51 15.86
C ALA A 376 2.64 0.38 14.86
N SER A 377 3.67 0.55 14.02
CA SER A 377 4.10 -0.45 13.04
C SER A 377 5.58 -0.29 12.72
N TYR A 378 6.15 -1.32 12.12
CA TYR A 378 7.51 -1.25 11.58
C TYR A 378 7.72 -2.20 10.40
N THR A 379 8.79 -1.95 9.65
CA THR A 379 9.41 -2.88 8.71
C THR A 379 10.90 -3.03 9.05
N LEU A 380 11.35 -4.27 9.25
CA LEU A 380 12.76 -4.65 9.39
C LEU A 380 13.33 -5.04 8.04
N ASP A 381 14.53 -4.55 7.71
CA ASP A 381 15.35 -5.07 6.61
C ASP A 381 16.41 -6.02 7.18
N LEU A 382 16.20 -7.32 6.97
CA LEU A 382 17.06 -8.40 7.43
C LEU A 382 17.95 -8.96 6.32
N THR A 383 18.01 -8.31 5.15
CA THR A 383 18.74 -8.80 3.96
C THR A 383 20.21 -9.06 4.27
N ALA A 384 20.90 -8.09 4.89
CA ALA A 384 22.31 -8.26 5.24
C ALA A 384 22.54 -9.37 6.29
N GLN A 385 21.61 -9.54 7.23
CA GLN A 385 21.68 -10.62 8.23
C GLN A 385 21.52 -11.99 7.56
N ARG A 386 20.60 -12.09 6.60
CA ARG A 386 20.37 -13.29 5.79
C ARG A 386 21.59 -13.66 4.95
N GLU A 387 22.18 -12.69 4.25
CA GLU A 387 23.40 -12.90 3.47
C GLU A 387 24.56 -13.40 4.35
N LYS A 388 24.74 -12.80 5.53
CA LYS A 388 25.75 -13.24 6.51
C LYS A 388 25.50 -14.68 6.99
N ALA A 389 24.25 -15.03 7.30
CA ALA A 389 23.89 -16.39 7.73
C ALA A 389 24.13 -17.43 6.63
N LEU A 390 23.81 -17.10 5.37
CA LEU A 390 24.09 -17.94 4.21
C LEU A 390 25.60 -18.14 3.98
N ALA A 391 26.38 -17.07 4.11
CA ALA A 391 27.83 -17.15 3.99
C ALA A 391 28.44 -18.03 5.09
N ALA A 392 27.95 -17.92 6.33
CA ALA A 392 28.37 -18.76 7.45
C ALA A 392 28.02 -20.24 7.24
N ALA A 393 26.81 -20.54 6.78
CA ALA A 393 26.38 -21.91 6.48
C ALA A 393 27.27 -22.56 5.41
N ARG A 394 27.55 -21.85 4.31
CA ARG A 394 28.46 -22.32 3.24
C ARG A 394 29.90 -22.53 3.71
N ALA A 395 30.37 -21.71 4.65
CA ALA A 395 31.70 -21.87 5.23
C ALA A 395 31.79 -23.12 6.13
N GLY A 396 30.73 -23.41 6.89
CA GLY A 396 30.64 -24.62 7.72
C GLY A 396 30.63 -25.91 6.89
N GLU A 397 29.87 -25.94 5.79
CA GLU A 397 29.84 -27.10 4.87
C GLU A 397 31.21 -27.41 4.25
N LYS A 398 31.98 -26.37 3.88
CA LYS A 398 33.34 -26.54 3.35
C LYS A 398 34.33 -27.12 4.37
N GLN A 399 34.08 -26.94 5.67
CA GLN A 399 34.91 -27.53 6.73
C GLN A 399 34.49 -28.97 7.06
N ALA A 400 33.20 -29.32 6.91
CA ALA A 400 32.71 -30.68 7.12
C ALA A 400 33.01 -31.62 5.94
N GLY A 401 33.18 -31.08 4.73
CA GLY A 401 33.34 -31.85 3.49
C GLY A 401 34.75 -31.86 2.91
N LYS A 402 35.81 -32.01 3.72
CA LYS A 402 37.16 -32.33 3.19
C LYS A 402 37.40 -33.85 3.25
N PRO A 403 36.89 -34.65 2.28
CA PRO A 403 37.29 -36.04 2.17
C PRO A 403 38.81 -36.12 1.98
N ALA A 404 39.43 -37.11 2.62
CA ALA A 404 40.81 -37.48 2.37
C ALA A 404 41.00 -37.70 0.85
N PRO A 405 42.14 -37.30 0.26
CA PRO A 405 42.35 -37.37 -1.17
C PRO A 405 42.38 -38.82 -1.63
N THR A 406 41.29 -39.30 -2.21
CA THR A 406 41.30 -40.50 -3.07
C THR A 406 41.77 -40.10 -4.46
N LYS A 407 42.80 -40.80 -4.93
CA LYS A 407 43.34 -40.69 -6.28
C LYS A 407 42.38 -41.33 -7.30
N GLU A 408 42.47 -40.79 -8.51
CA GLU A 408 42.04 -41.36 -9.82
C GLU A 408 40.58 -41.21 -10.24
N GLY A 409 40.40 -40.67 -11.46
CA GLY A 409 39.17 -40.80 -12.25
C GLY A 409 38.82 -39.56 -13.07
N GLN A 410 39.15 -39.60 -14.38
CA GLN A 410 38.84 -38.64 -15.44
C GLN A 410 37.42 -38.00 -15.44
N PRO A 411 37.25 -36.78 -15.97
CA PRO A 411 35.95 -36.12 -16.10
C PRO A 411 35.19 -36.58 -17.36
N PRO A 412 33.86 -36.80 -17.30
CA PRO A 412 33.04 -36.92 -18.50
C PRO A 412 32.55 -35.54 -18.97
N SER A 413 32.27 -35.52 -20.26
CA SER A 413 32.09 -34.37 -21.16
C SER A 413 30.84 -33.51 -20.93
N GLU A 414 31.02 -32.21 -21.16
CA GLU A 414 29.99 -31.17 -21.24
C GLU A 414 28.95 -31.46 -22.34
N LYS A 415 27.67 -31.47 -21.98
CA LYS A 415 26.55 -31.35 -22.92
C LYS A 415 25.99 -29.93 -22.92
N LYS A 416 26.00 -29.32 -24.11
CA LYS A 416 25.43 -28.00 -24.44
C LYS A 416 23.94 -27.91 -24.10
N ALA A 417 23.55 -26.90 -23.32
CA ALA A 417 22.17 -26.52 -23.09
C ALA A 417 21.68 -25.52 -24.15
N ALA A 418 20.47 -25.76 -24.66
CA ALA A 418 19.80 -24.99 -25.71
C ALA A 418 19.24 -23.66 -25.18
N LYS A 419 19.33 -22.61 -26.02
CA LYS A 419 18.71 -21.30 -25.83
C LYS A 419 17.20 -21.42 -25.83
N THR A 420 16.53 -20.97 -24.78
CA THR A 420 15.06 -20.81 -24.71
C THR A 420 14.69 -19.33 -24.81
N ALA A 421 13.62 -19.07 -25.54
CA ALA A 421 13.16 -17.77 -26.03
C ALA A 421 12.66 -16.80 -24.95
N GLU A 422 12.78 -15.51 -25.27
CA GLU A 422 12.38 -14.34 -24.49
C GLU A 422 10.86 -14.31 -24.24
N GLY A 423 10.47 -14.21 -22.97
CA GLY A 423 9.07 -14.15 -22.54
C GLY A 423 8.53 -12.72 -22.52
N SER A 424 7.38 -12.50 -23.17
CA SER A 424 6.63 -11.26 -23.22
C SER A 424 6.16 -10.76 -21.84
N VAL A 425 6.27 -9.45 -21.61
CA VAL A 425 5.84 -8.69 -20.41
C VAL A 425 4.37 -8.95 -20.03
N LEU A 426 3.51 -9.29 -20.99
CA LEU A 426 2.11 -9.62 -20.76
C LEU A 426 1.91 -10.92 -19.94
N SER A 427 2.86 -11.87 -20.02
CA SER A 427 2.79 -13.14 -19.26
C SER A 427 3.12 -12.97 -17.77
N LEU A 428 3.86 -11.92 -17.41
CA LEU A 428 4.20 -11.58 -16.02
C LEU A 428 3.01 -10.95 -15.28
N LEU A 429 2.21 -10.13 -15.99
CA LEU A 429 1.03 -9.46 -15.44
C LEU A 429 -0.10 -10.44 -15.11
N ALA A 430 -0.41 -11.38 -16.02
CA ALA A 430 -1.45 -12.40 -15.78
C ALA A 430 -1.13 -13.34 -14.60
N ARG A 431 0.15 -13.51 -14.25
CA ARG A 431 0.59 -14.38 -13.15
C ARG A 431 0.58 -13.69 -11.78
N SER A 432 0.70 -12.36 -11.73
CA SER A 432 0.64 -11.58 -10.48
C SER A 432 -0.75 -11.56 -9.83
N LEU A 433 -1.82 -11.77 -10.61
CA LEU A 433 -3.21 -11.76 -10.15
C LEU A 433 -3.73 -13.12 -9.66
N VAL A 434 -3.02 -14.22 -9.94
CA VAL A 434 -3.48 -15.60 -9.66
C VAL A 434 -2.59 -16.34 -8.64
N GLY A 435 -1.58 -15.68 -8.06
CA GLY A 435 -0.71 -16.31 -7.05
C GLY A 435 0.14 -17.49 -7.58
N ALA A 436 0.23 -17.67 -8.90
CA ALA A 436 0.99 -18.76 -9.49
C ALA A 436 2.48 -18.45 -9.46
N ALA A 437 3.27 -19.34 -8.85
CA ALA A 437 4.73 -19.24 -8.77
C ALA A 437 5.36 -19.14 -10.17
N VAL A 438 6.09 -18.05 -10.43
CA VAL A 438 6.87 -17.86 -11.67
C VAL A 438 8.17 -18.68 -11.57
N PRO A 439 8.54 -19.50 -12.58
CA PRO A 439 9.86 -20.13 -12.61
C PRO A 439 10.94 -19.05 -12.71
N GLN A 440 11.81 -19.00 -11.71
CA GLN A 440 12.81 -17.94 -11.55
C GLN A 440 13.93 -18.07 -12.61
N SER A 441 14.26 -16.98 -13.29
CA SER A 441 15.51 -16.88 -14.04
C SER A 441 16.71 -16.89 -13.06
N PRO A 442 17.76 -17.69 -13.32
CA PRO A 442 18.79 -18.06 -12.33
C PRO A 442 19.85 -16.97 -12.04
N LEU A 443 19.62 -15.68 -12.33
CA LEU A 443 20.65 -14.64 -12.21
C LEU A 443 20.24 -13.37 -11.45
N ARG A 444 19.06 -13.32 -10.83
CA ARG A 444 18.72 -12.16 -9.98
C ARG A 444 19.42 -12.27 -8.62
N ARG A 445 20.15 -11.21 -8.23
CA ARG A 445 20.46 -10.95 -6.81
C ARG A 445 19.15 -11.14 -6.02
N GLY A 446 19.22 -11.89 -4.91
CA GLY A 446 18.05 -12.18 -4.08
C GLY A 446 17.30 -10.88 -3.77
N GLY A 447 15.97 -10.92 -3.79
CA GLY A 447 15.17 -9.77 -3.38
C GLY A 447 15.39 -9.43 -1.90
N PRO A 448 14.71 -8.41 -1.37
CA PRO A 448 14.86 -8.03 0.03
C PRO A 448 14.29 -9.12 0.96
N THR A 449 14.96 -9.34 2.10
CA THR A 449 14.40 -10.13 3.20
C THR A 449 13.86 -9.18 4.25
N ILE A 450 12.53 -9.10 4.36
CA ILE A 450 11.85 -8.12 5.22
C ILE A 450 10.80 -8.77 6.11
N VAL A 451 10.56 -8.13 7.26
CA VAL A 451 9.43 -8.43 8.14
C VAL A 451 8.73 -7.12 8.47
N SER A 452 7.41 -7.06 8.27
CA SER A 452 6.59 -5.95 8.74
C SER A 452 5.60 -6.43 9.78
N ALA A 453 5.34 -5.61 10.79
CA ALA A 453 4.43 -5.95 11.87
C ALA A 453 3.70 -4.71 12.41
N THR A 454 2.57 -4.97 13.07
CA THR A 454 1.73 -3.96 13.73
C THR A 454 1.64 -4.26 15.21
N MET A 455 1.72 -3.23 16.04
CA MET A 455 1.65 -3.34 17.49
C MET A 455 0.20 -3.49 17.94
N PRO A 456 -0.05 -4.22 19.04
CA PRO A 456 -1.37 -4.24 19.65
C PRO A 456 -1.71 -2.89 20.27
N SER A 457 -3.00 -2.63 20.52
CA SER A 457 -3.48 -1.32 21.01
C SER A 457 -2.94 -0.92 22.40
N GLU A 458 -2.55 -1.92 23.18
CA GLU A 458 -2.06 -1.83 24.55
C GLU A 458 -0.53 -1.73 24.62
N ALA A 459 0.16 -1.57 23.48
CA ALA A 459 1.60 -1.43 23.44
C ALA A 459 2.09 -0.31 24.37
N ALA A 460 3.10 -0.63 25.18
CA ALA A 460 3.67 0.30 26.14
C ALA A 460 4.32 1.50 25.43
N ALA A 461 4.18 2.68 26.03
CA ALA A 461 4.93 3.85 25.59
C ALA A 461 6.39 3.76 26.05
N VAL A 462 7.30 4.22 25.19
CA VAL A 462 8.70 4.45 25.49
C VAL A 462 8.88 5.93 25.82
N THR A 463 9.49 6.22 26.97
CA THR A 463 9.83 7.59 27.37
C THR A 463 11.22 7.95 26.86
N VAL A 464 11.29 8.93 25.97
CA VAL A 464 12.55 9.53 25.52
C VAL A 464 12.81 10.79 26.34
N ARG A 465 13.97 10.89 26.99
CA ARG A 465 14.40 12.11 27.70
C ARG A 465 15.53 12.80 26.95
N ALA A 466 15.65 14.10 27.14
CA ALA A 466 16.71 14.89 26.54
C ALA A 466 18.10 14.34 26.92
N GLY A 467 18.96 14.10 25.94
CA GLY A 467 20.31 13.56 26.12
C GLY A 467 20.40 12.07 26.48
N GLU A 468 19.29 11.40 26.82
CA GLU A 468 19.26 9.99 27.21
C GLU A 468 18.90 9.07 26.04
N ALA A 469 19.31 7.80 26.13
CA ALA A 469 18.88 6.75 25.21
C ALA A 469 17.76 5.90 25.85
N ALA A 470 16.65 5.72 25.14
CA ALA A 470 15.54 4.87 25.54
C ALA A 470 15.46 3.64 24.64
N ALA A 471 15.24 2.45 25.20
CA ALA A 471 15.14 1.22 24.41
C ALA A 471 13.76 1.08 23.76
N LEU A 472 13.74 0.76 22.47
CA LEU A 472 12.56 0.39 21.69
C LEU A 472 12.64 -1.11 21.40
N TYR A 473 11.84 -1.91 22.10
CA TYR A 473 11.82 -3.37 21.94
C TYR A 473 10.76 -3.80 20.93
N PHE A 474 11.18 -4.51 19.89
CA PHE A 474 10.33 -5.09 18.86
C PHE A 474 11.12 -6.09 18.00
N GLY A 475 10.42 -6.87 17.19
CA GLY A 475 10.96 -7.86 16.30
C GLY A 475 11.17 -9.23 16.95
N PRO A 476 12.06 -10.06 16.38
CA PRO A 476 12.28 -11.42 16.82
C PRO A 476 12.70 -11.55 18.30
N PRO A 477 12.53 -12.74 18.92
CA PRO A 477 12.01 -13.96 18.30
C PRO A 477 10.49 -13.88 18.05
N TYR A 478 10.07 -14.34 16.87
CA TYR A 478 8.65 -14.49 16.54
C TYR A 478 8.15 -15.87 16.99
N LYS A 479 6.96 -15.90 17.58
CA LYS A 479 6.26 -17.10 18.02
C LYS A 479 5.02 -17.34 17.16
N PRO A 480 4.77 -18.56 16.65
CA PRO A 480 3.51 -18.86 16.00
C PRO A 480 2.38 -18.90 17.03
N VAL A 481 1.27 -18.22 16.72
CA VAL A 481 0.02 -18.24 17.48
C VAL A 481 -1.08 -18.72 16.56
N VAL A 482 -1.80 -19.77 16.97
CA VAL A 482 -2.91 -20.34 16.23
C VAL A 482 -4.22 -19.89 16.85
N ASN A 483 -5.05 -19.24 16.05
CA ASN A 483 -6.43 -18.89 16.37
C ASN A 483 -7.36 -19.96 15.81
N ILE A 484 -8.35 -20.36 16.60
CA ILE A 484 -9.35 -21.37 16.24
C ILE A 484 -10.70 -20.67 16.14
N ASP A 485 -11.36 -20.80 15.00
CA ASP A 485 -12.71 -20.31 14.77
C ASP A 485 -13.65 -21.48 14.45
N TYR A 486 -14.77 -21.55 15.17
CA TYR A 486 -15.77 -22.60 15.02
C TYR A 486 -16.89 -22.09 14.12
N ALA A 487 -16.63 -22.09 12.81
CA ALA A 487 -17.53 -21.53 11.81
C ALA A 487 -18.91 -22.25 11.76
N SER A 488 -18.94 -23.54 12.11
CA SER A 488 -20.17 -24.35 12.29
C SER A 488 -19.90 -25.52 13.25
N THR A 489 -20.93 -26.32 13.56
CA THR A 489 -20.82 -27.50 14.42
C THR A 489 -19.87 -28.58 13.88
N ASP A 490 -19.62 -28.59 12.58
CA ASP A 490 -18.82 -29.57 11.85
C ASP A 490 -17.60 -28.97 11.14
N ARG A 491 -17.35 -27.65 11.30
CA ARG A 491 -16.24 -26.96 10.64
C ARG A 491 -15.45 -26.11 11.63
N VAL A 492 -14.15 -26.37 11.68
CA VAL A 492 -13.16 -25.57 12.38
C VAL A 492 -12.25 -24.90 11.37
N GLN A 493 -11.99 -23.61 11.54
CA GLN A 493 -11.03 -22.83 10.78
C GLN A 493 -9.84 -22.48 11.67
N LEU A 494 -8.63 -22.75 11.18
CA LEU A 494 -7.38 -22.41 11.85
C LEU A 494 -6.74 -21.23 11.14
N GLY A 495 -6.41 -20.18 11.88
CA GLY A 495 -5.57 -19.08 11.41
C GLY A 495 -4.26 -19.08 12.18
N MET A 496 -3.13 -18.88 11.51
CA MET A 496 -1.85 -18.69 12.19
C MET A 496 -1.37 -17.26 12.04
N SER A 497 -0.72 -16.74 13.07
CA SER A 497 0.06 -15.51 12.97
C SER A 497 1.38 -15.63 13.68
N LEU A 498 2.35 -14.83 13.26
CA LEU A 498 3.64 -14.70 13.93
C LEU A 498 3.58 -13.49 14.85
N VAL A 499 3.81 -13.71 16.14
CA VAL A 499 3.79 -12.67 17.17
C VAL A 499 5.21 -12.43 17.66
N GLY A 500 5.68 -11.19 17.57
CA GLY A 500 7.04 -10.82 17.96
C GLY A 500 7.22 -10.66 19.46
N SER A 501 8.43 -10.25 19.85
CA SER A 501 8.86 -10.21 21.25
C SER A 501 8.13 -9.16 22.10
N ALA A 502 7.53 -8.16 21.48
CA ALA A 502 6.75 -7.11 22.14
C ALA A 502 5.23 -7.27 21.92
N GLY A 503 4.77 -8.41 21.41
CA GLY A 503 3.35 -8.70 21.17
C GLY A 503 2.82 -8.24 19.81
N GLU A 504 3.67 -7.64 18.97
CA GLU A 504 3.33 -7.24 17.61
C GLU A 504 2.94 -8.42 16.73
N ARG A 505 1.98 -8.22 15.82
CA ARG A 505 1.57 -9.23 14.84
C ARG A 505 2.22 -8.94 13.50
N CYS A 506 2.96 -9.91 12.97
CA CYS A 506 3.55 -9.86 11.64
C CYS A 506 2.45 -9.75 10.58
N THR A 507 2.54 -8.72 9.73
CA THR A 507 1.62 -8.46 8.62
C THR A 507 2.25 -8.82 7.27
N ASN A 508 3.59 -8.82 7.19
CA ASN A 508 4.30 -9.20 5.98
C ASN A 508 5.63 -9.89 6.31
N LEU A 509 5.92 -10.97 5.59
CA LEU A 509 7.19 -11.69 5.66
C LEU A 509 7.63 -12.04 4.25
N LEU A 510 8.82 -11.57 3.87
CA LEU A 510 9.48 -11.93 2.62
C LEU A 510 10.91 -12.41 2.90
N VAL A 511 11.31 -13.47 2.21
CA VAL A 511 12.68 -13.96 2.16
C VAL A 511 13.11 -13.91 0.70
N ASP A 512 14.21 -13.20 0.45
CA ASP A 512 14.75 -12.98 -0.88
C ASP A 512 13.72 -12.41 -1.88
N GLY A 513 12.82 -11.53 -1.39
CA GLY A 513 11.76 -10.86 -2.15
C GLY A 513 10.50 -11.70 -2.38
N THR A 514 10.42 -12.90 -1.82
CA THR A 514 9.29 -13.83 -2.01
C THR A 514 8.75 -14.33 -0.68
N ARG A 515 7.49 -14.79 -0.65
CA ARG A 515 6.99 -15.53 0.52
C ARG A 515 7.90 -16.76 0.75
N PRO A 516 8.20 -17.15 2.01
CA PRO A 516 9.01 -18.33 2.26
C PRO A 516 8.40 -19.58 1.59
N ALA A 517 9.22 -20.32 0.85
CA ALA A 517 8.74 -21.46 0.04
C ALA A 517 8.10 -22.57 0.88
N THR A 518 8.60 -22.77 2.10
CA THR A 518 8.06 -23.73 3.07
C THR A 518 6.88 -23.11 3.81
N LYS A 519 5.72 -23.75 3.73
CA LYS A 519 4.53 -23.37 4.49
C LYS A 519 4.64 -23.89 5.94
N PRO A 520 4.12 -23.15 6.93
CA PRO A 520 3.98 -23.65 8.28
C PRO A 520 3.01 -24.84 8.32
N GLU A 521 3.32 -25.88 9.09
CA GLU A 521 2.52 -27.09 9.21
C GLU A 521 1.81 -27.17 10.57
N PHE A 522 0.69 -27.90 10.63
CA PHE A 522 -0.03 -28.18 11.87
C PHE A 522 -0.36 -29.66 12.00
N THR A 523 -0.50 -30.11 13.25
CA THR A 523 -0.99 -31.43 13.61
C THR A 523 -1.97 -31.29 14.76
N ILE A 524 -3.17 -31.84 14.59
CA ILE A 524 -4.19 -31.95 15.63
C ILE A 524 -4.13 -33.38 16.17
N ARG A 525 -4.09 -33.52 17.49
CA ARG A 525 -4.09 -34.81 18.17
C ARG A 525 -5.28 -34.91 19.11
N ASP A 526 -5.82 -36.11 19.27
CA ASP A 526 -6.81 -36.40 20.31
C ASP A 526 -6.15 -36.44 21.71
N PRO A 527 -6.92 -36.53 22.81
CA PRO A 527 -6.36 -36.62 24.16
C PRO A 527 -5.43 -37.82 24.41
N GLN A 528 -5.50 -38.87 23.56
CA GLN A 528 -4.63 -40.03 23.61
C GLN A 528 -3.34 -39.83 22.79
N GLY A 529 -3.17 -38.66 22.16
CA GLY A 529 -2.01 -38.30 21.35
C GLY A 529 -2.05 -38.82 19.91
N LYS A 530 -3.13 -39.49 19.49
CA LYS A 530 -3.30 -39.97 18.12
C LYS A 530 -3.58 -38.78 17.21
N VAL A 531 -2.91 -38.76 16.04
CA VAL A 531 -3.14 -37.72 15.03
C VAL A 531 -4.55 -37.88 14.46
N VAL A 532 -5.37 -36.83 14.60
CA VAL A 532 -6.72 -36.77 14.02
C VAL A 532 -6.74 -36.00 12.71
N GLN A 533 -5.86 -35.01 12.56
CA GLN A 533 -5.72 -34.21 11.33
C GLN A 533 -4.32 -33.61 11.24
N GLN A 534 -3.82 -33.43 10.03
CA GLN A 534 -2.60 -32.69 9.74
C GLN A 534 -2.78 -31.85 8.47
N GLY A 535 -1.97 -30.82 8.31
CA GLY A 535 -2.02 -29.97 7.14
C GLY A 535 -0.99 -28.85 7.18
N ALA A 536 -1.10 -27.93 6.22
CA ALA A 536 -0.29 -26.73 6.15
C ALA A 536 -1.18 -25.48 6.15
N PHE A 537 -0.66 -24.39 6.68
CA PHE A 537 -1.26 -23.08 6.56
C PHE A 537 -0.98 -22.49 5.17
N GLU A 538 -1.95 -21.76 4.64
CA GLU A 538 -1.76 -20.93 3.46
C GLU A 538 -1.29 -19.53 3.88
N TYR A 539 -0.46 -18.90 3.04
CA TYR A 539 -0.13 -17.49 3.23
C TYR A 539 -1.36 -16.65 2.89
N GLY A 540 -1.76 -15.80 3.84
CA GLY A 540 -2.80 -14.80 3.66
C GLY A 540 -2.33 -13.50 3.01
#